data_AF-A0A924QYI4-F1
#
_entry.id   AF-A0A924QYI4-F1
#
_cell.length_a   1.000
_cell.length_b   1.000
_cell.length_c   1.000
_cell.angle_alpha   90.00
_cell.angle_beta   90.00
_cell.angle_gamma   90.00
#
_symmetry.space_group_name_H-M   'P 1'
#
loop_
_entity.id
_entity.type
_entity.pdbx_description
1 polymer ?
#
loop_
_entity_poly.entity_id
_entity_poly.type
_entity_poly.pdbx_seq_one_letter_code
_entity_poly.pdbx_strand_id
1 'polypeptide(L)'
;MSAATGAATAATAAVITTTVITTAAATPAVVVPARWRAVRIAVALWRLRGSVRFGLIVIASMVAMALFAPLLAPYGPDEQDLAMALTGPSAQHWLGTDNVGRDLVTRLIYGARVPLVVAFVSTVMSALIGVTLGLLAGFIGGWVDAALMRITDAFLCFPPLIFVLLMSAHLGPGIHNVILSFVLFGWTGFARITRGQVLVVRELQFIEAARAIGMSRGRLLWRHVLPNVMTPIIVACSITAGSAILVEGGSSFLGIGVQPPTPSWGKELQVGFSYLELVPLFSLSAGLMIT
;
A
#
# COMPACT_ATOMS: atom_id res chain seq x y z
N MET A 1 3.00 46.63 71.06
CA MET A 1 3.39 47.01 69.68
C MET A 1 3.88 45.77 68.94
N SER A 2 3.03 45.05 68.21
CA SER A 2 3.44 44.11 67.15
C SER A 2 2.19 43.63 66.40
N ALA A 3 1.64 44.49 65.55
CA ALA A 3 0.47 44.18 64.71
C ALA A 3 0.55 44.94 63.37
N ALA A 4 1.72 44.95 62.73
CA ALA A 4 1.94 45.74 61.51
C ALA A 4 2.78 45.05 60.42
N THR A 5 2.92 43.72 60.45
CA THR A 5 3.77 42.98 59.49
C THR A 5 3.03 41.94 58.63
N GLY A 6 1.70 41.82 58.76
CA GLY A 6 0.91 40.81 58.04
C GLY A 6 0.24 41.25 56.73
N ALA A 7 0.14 42.55 56.45
CA ALA A 7 -0.69 43.06 55.34
C ALA A 7 0.08 43.26 54.02
N ALA A 8 1.42 43.36 54.07
CA ALA A 8 2.22 43.70 52.89
C ALA A 8 2.57 42.51 51.98
N THR A 9 2.51 41.27 52.48
CA THR A 9 2.84 40.07 51.70
C THR A 9 1.66 39.50 50.91
N ALA A 10 0.42 39.76 51.32
CA ALA A 10 -0.77 39.32 50.60
C ALA A 10 -1.08 40.18 49.35
N ALA A 11 -0.76 41.48 49.39
CA ALA A 11 -0.99 42.39 48.27
C ALA A 11 -0.05 42.09 47.08
N THR A 12 1.20 41.69 47.35
CA THR A 12 2.18 41.37 46.31
C THR A 12 1.87 40.03 45.61
N ALA A 13 1.29 39.06 46.32
CA ALA A 13 0.86 37.80 45.71
C ALA A 13 -0.35 37.98 44.77
N ALA A 14 -1.33 38.82 45.15
CA ALA A 14 -2.52 39.08 44.33
C ALA A 14 -2.22 39.84 43.02
N VAL A 15 -1.21 40.72 43.03
CA VAL A 15 -0.78 41.46 41.82
C VAL A 15 -0.04 40.54 40.83
N ILE A 16 0.68 39.53 41.32
CA ILE A 16 1.37 38.55 40.47
C ILE A 16 0.37 37.53 39.87
N THR A 17 -0.68 37.15 40.60
CA THR A 17 -1.70 36.21 40.08
C THR A 17 -2.61 36.84 39.03
N THR A 18 -2.85 38.16 39.07
CA THR A 18 -3.80 38.82 38.15
C THR A 18 -3.21 39.10 36.76
N THR A 19 -1.88 39.11 36.62
CA THR A 19 -1.22 39.54 35.36
C THR A 19 -0.98 38.39 34.37
N VAL A 20 -1.11 37.12 34.79
CA VAL A 20 -0.82 35.94 33.95
C VAL A 20 -2.04 35.43 33.17
N ILE A 21 -3.24 36.01 33.40
CA ILE A 21 -4.46 35.69 32.62
C ILE A 21 -4.57 36.56 31.36
N THR A 22 -3.45 37.09 30.87
CA THR A 22 -3.42 37.77 29.57
C THR A 22 -3.47 36.71 28.47
N THR A 23 -4.69 36.36 28.05
CA THR A 23 -5.06 35.88 26.72
C THR A 23 -3.95 35.14 25.97
N ALA A 24 -3.89 33.82 26.13
CA ALA A 24 -3.41 32.96 25.06
C ALA A 24 -4.38 33.15 23.89
N ALA A 25 -4.15 34.19 23.10
CA ALA A 25 -4.81 34.39 21.82
C ALA A 25 -4.59 33.10 21.04
N ALA A 26 -5.69 32.36 20.82
CA ALA A 26 -5.69 31.20 19.98
C ALA A 26 -5.02 31.62 18.66
N THR A 27 -3.84 31.07 18.38
CA THR A 27 -3.15 31.32 17.12
C THR A 27 -4.18 30.96 16.05
N PRO A 28 -4.63 31.91 15.21
CA PRO A 28 -5.64 31.60 14.22
C PRO A 28 -5.09 30.44 13.41
N ALA A 29 -5.82 29.34 13.35
CA ALA A 29 -5.44 28.18 12.56
C ALA A 29 -5.16 28.70 11.16
N VAL A 30 -3.88 28.73 10.77
CA VAL A 30 -3.47 29.29 9.49
C VAL A 30 -4.13 28.42 8.42
N VAL A 31 -5.22 28.92 7.85
CA VAL A 31 -5.93 28.29 6.74
C VAL A 31 -5.02 28.46 5.53
N VAL A 32 -4.08 27.53 5.36
CA VAL A 32 -3.14 27.53 4.23
C VAL A 32 -3.96 27.37 2.95
N PRO A 33 -3.89 28.32 2.00
CA PRO A 33 -4.64 28.21 0.75
C PRO A 33 -4.22 26.93 0.00
N ALA A 34 -5.18 26.21 -0.60
CA ALA A 34 -4.97 24.90 -1.22
C ALA A 34 -3.76 24.85 -2.19
N ARG A 35 -3.52 25.92 -2.94
CA ARG A 35 -2.36 26.12 -3.84
C ARG A 35 -0.99 25.98 -3.16
N TRP A 36 -0.85 26.36 -1.89
CA TRP A 36 0.39 26.24 -1.14
C TRP A 36 0.58 24.86 -0.50
N ARG A 37 -0.48 24.03 -0.42
CA ARG A 37 -0.38 22.65 0.09
C ARG A 37 0.33 21.77 -0.93
N ALA A 38 0.02 21.90 -2.21
CA ALA A 38 0.70 21.17 -3.29
C ALA A 38 2.20 21.48 -3.35
N VAL A 39 2.58 22.76 -3.24
CA VAL A 39 3.99 23.19 -3.22
C VAL A 39 4.72 22.67 -1.98
N ARG A 40 4.09 22.69 -0.80
CA ARG A 40 4.69 22.15 0.43
C ARG A 40 4.87 20.64 0.38
N ILE A 41 3.91 19.91 -0.18
CA ILE A 41 4.03 18.47 -0.40
C ILE A 41 5.15 18.20 -1.40
N ALA A 42 5.21 18.92 -2.53
CA ALA A 42 6.29 18.77 -3.51
C ALA A 42 7.68 19.04 -2.91
N VAL A 43 7.84 20.11 -2.12
CA VAL A 43 9.10 20.43 -1.42
C VAL A 43 9.43 19.40 -0.34
N ALA A 44 8.44 18.90 0.40
CA ALA A 44 8.65 17.86 1.41
C ALA A 44 9.06 16.52 0.77
N LEU A 45 8.43 16.15 -0.36
CA LEU A 45 8.80 14.99 -1.16
C LEU A 45 10.22 15.13 -1.73
N TRP A 46 10.60 16.33 -2.15
CA TRP A 46 11.95 16.62 -2.66
C TRP A 46 13.04 16.51 -1.59
N ARG A 47 12.69 16.65 -0.30
CA ARG A 47 13.60 16.47 0.84
C ARG A 47 13.71 15.02 1.31
N LEU A 48 12.98 14.07 0.72
CA LEU A 48 13.10 12.65 1.04
C LEU A 48 14.44 12.07 0.55
N ARG A 49 14.87 10.98 1.18
CA ARG A 49 16.04 10.20 0.75
C ARG A 49 15.93 9.84 -0.74
N GLY A 50 17.06 9.84 -1.46
CA GLY A 50 17.11 9.59 -2.90
C GLY A 50 16.33 8.35 -3.34
N SER A 51 16.48 7.23 -2.61
CA SER A 51 15.80 5.97 -2.88
C SER A 51 14.28 6.06 -2.76
N VAL A 52 13.77 6.83 -1.79
CA VAL A 52 12.32 7.01 -1.58
C VAL A 52 11.73 7.85 -2.72
N ARG A 53 12.44 8.89 -3.15
CA ARG A 53 12.02 9.71 -4.31
C ARG A 53 11.98 8.89 -5.59
N PHE A 54 13.00 8.07 -5.82
CA PHE A 54 13.05 7.17 -6.97
C PHE A 54 11.85 6.21 -6.98
N GLY A 55 11.60 5.51 -5.86
CA GLY A 55 10.45 4.60 -5.76
C GLY A 55 9.11 5.30 -5.98
N LEU A 56 8.94 6.51 -5.44
CA LEU A 56 7.73 7.31 -5.69
C LEU A 56 7.56 7.70 -7.15
N ILE A 57 8.64 8.04 -7.85
CA ILE A 57 8.60 8.38 -9.28
C ILE A 57 8.19 7.15 -10.10
N VAL A 58 8.74 5.97 -9.79
CA VAL A 58 8.40 4.71 -10.48
C VAL A 58 6.94 4.35 -10.27
N ILE A 59 6.45 4.37 -9.02
CA ILE A 59 5.03 4.07 -8.75
C ILE A 59 4.12 5.11 -9.41
N ALA A 60 4.48 6.40 -9.35
CA ALA A 60 3.71 7.46 -9.97
C ALA A 60 3.67 7.33 -11.50
N SER A 61 4.76 6.93 -12.14
CA SER A 61 4.79 6.70 -13.59
C SER A 61 3.95 5.48 -13.98
N MET A 62 3.99 4.38 -13.22
CA MET A 62 3.14 3.21 -13.46
C MET A 62 1.65 3.55 -13.31
N VAL A 63 1.29 4.30 -12.27
CA VAL A 63 -0.10 4.75 -12.05
C VAL A 63 -0.54 5.71 -13.17
N ALA A 64 0.31 6.65 -13.55
CA ALA A 64 0.04 7.55 -14.67
C ALA A 64 -0.15 6.77 -15.99
N MET A 65 0.71 5.78 -16.26
CA MET A 65 0.61 4.92 -17.43
C MET A 65 -0.72 4.17 -17.48
N ALA A 66 -1.16 3.60 -16.36
CA ALA A 66 -2.44 2.88 -16.28
C ALA A 66 -3.66 3.79 -16.43
N LEU A 67 -3.64 4.99 -15.82
CA LEU A 67 -4.74 5.95 -15.87
C LEU A 67 -4.86 6.62 -17.24
N PHE A 68 -3.73 7.10 -17.77
CA PHE A 68 -3.66 7.77 -19.07
C PHE A 68 -3.47 6.81 -20.24
N ALA A 69 -3.65 5.50 -20.04
CA ALA A 69 -3.54 4.50 -21.10
C ALA A 69 -4.31 4.86 -22.39
N PRO A 70 -5.56 5.38 -22.36
CA PRO A 70 -6.27 5.74 -23.59
C PRO A 70 -5.69 6.96 -24.32
N LEU A 71 -4.85 7.75 -23.65
CA LEU A 71 -4.17 8.91 -24.25
C LEU A 71 -2.72 8.58 -24.66
N LEU A 72 -2.09 7.62 -23.99
CA LEU A 72 -0.69 7.23 -24.20
C LEU A 72 -0.53 6.12 -25.24
N ALA A 73 -1.53 5.25 -25.39
CA ALA A 73 -1.49 4.14 -26.32
C ALA A 73 -1.65 4.63 -27.78
N PRO A 74 -0.77 4.20 -28.71
CA PRO A 74 -0.90 4.55 -30.13
C PRO A 74 -2.11 3.91 -30.81
N TYR A 75 -2.55 2.73 -30.34
CA TYR A 75 -3.60 1.91 -30.95
C TYR A 75 -4.63 1.45 -29.91
N GLY A 76 -5.73 0.84 -30.38
CA GLY A 76 -6.66 0.13 -29.51
C GLY A 76 -6.05 -1.18 -28.96
N PRO A 77 -6.32 -1.55 -27.69
CA PRO A 77 -5.71 -2.73 -27.06
C PRO A 77 -6.14 -4.07 -27.69
N ASP A 78 -7.28 -4.08 -28.37
CA ASP A 78 -7.88 -5.25 -29.00
C ASP A 78 -7.83 -5.20 -30.54
N GLU A 79 -7.18 -4.19 -31.11
CA GLU A 79 -7.03 -4.03 -32.56
C GLU A 79 -6.06 -5.08 -33.12
N GLN A 80 -6.59 -6.01 -33.92
CA GLN A 80 -5.85 -7.13 -34.48
C GLN A 80 -5.56 -6.90 -35.96
N ASP A 81 -4.31 -7.15 -36.37
CA ASP A 81 -3.91 -7.25 -37.77
C ASP A 81 -3.09 -8.53 -38.00
N LEU A 82 -3.76 -9.60 -38.41
CA LEU A 82 -3.13 -10.92 -38.63
C LEU A 82 -2.01 -10.88 -39.68
N ALA A 83 -2.00 -9.91 -40.61
CA ALA A 83 -0.93 -9.77 -41.58
C ALA A 83 0.38 -9.28 -40.92
N MET A 84 0.25 -8.59 -39.79
CA MET A 84 1.36 -8.10 -38.96
C MET A 84 1.58 -8.99 -37.73
N ALA A 85 1.16 -10.26 -37.71
CA ALA A 85 1.40 -11.12 -36.55
C ALA A 85 2.90 -11.45 -36.36
N LEU A 86 3.37 -11.41 -35.10
CA LEU A 86 4.76 -11.71 -34.72
C LEU A 86 5.82 -10.88 -35.46
N THR A 87 5.52 -9.62 -35.77
CA THR A 87 6.49 -8.72 -36.39
C THR A 87 7.35 -8.05 -35.32
N GLY A 88 8.64 -7.87 -35.63
CA GLY A 88 9.58 -7.18 -34.74
C GLY A 88 9.35 -5.66 -34.67
N PRO A 89 10.17 -4.94 -33.90
CA PRO A 89 10.11 -3.49 -33.78
C PRO A 89 10.10 -2.77 -35.13
N SER A 90 9.16 -1.86 -35.31
CA SER A 90 9.03 -1.01 -36.48
C SER A 90 8.60 0.41 -36.09
N ALA A 91 8.64 1.34 -37.04
CA ALA A 91 8.17 2.72 -36.81
C ALA A 91 6.67 2.78 -36.48
N GLN A 92 5.89 1.81 -36.96
CA GLN A 92 4.47 1.66 -36.66
C GLN A 92 4.27 0.99 -35.29
N HIS A 93 4.97 -0.12 -35.05
CA HIS A 93 4.90 -0.88 -33.79
C HIS A 93 6.23 -0.87 -33.07
N TRP A 94 6.43 0.04 -32.11
CA TRP A 94 7.77 0.31 -31.54
C TRP A 94 8.40 -0.90 -30.84
N LEU A 95 7.58 -1.78 -30.25
CA LEU A 95 8.06 -3.04 -29.65
C LEU A 95 7.72 -4.27 -30.51
N GLY A 96 7.11 -4.05 -31.68
CA GLY A 96 6.54 -5.10 -32.51
C GLY A 96 5.11 -5.46 -32.10
N THR A 97 4.64 -6.58 -32.61
CA THR A 97 3.27 -7.06 -32.46
C THR A 97 3.22 -8.45 -31.83
N ASP A 98 2.07 -8.79 -31.26
CA ASP A 98 1.84 -10.11 -30.69
C ASP A 98 1.43 -11.17 -31.73
N ASN A 99 1.06 -12.36 -31.25
CA ASN A 99 0.69 -13.52 -32.07
C ASN A 99 -0.58 -13.35 -32.92
N VAL A 100 -1.34 -12.28 -32.71
CA VAL A 100 -2.52 -11.92 -33.52
C VAL A 100 -2.42 -10.50 -34.09
N GLY A 101 -1.22 -9.91 -34.07
CA GLY A 101 -0.95 -8.62 -34.68
C GLY A 101 -1.35 -7.41 -33.85
N ARG A 102 -1.59 -7.55 -32.55
CA ARG A 102 -1.85 -6.40 -31.65
C ARG A 102 -0.54 -5.72 -31.28
N ASP A 103 -0.56 -4.40 -31.16
CA ASP A 103 0.60 -3.59 -30.79
C ASP A 103 1.08 -3.85 -29.35
N LEU A 104 2.35 -4.26 -29.17
CA LEU A 104 2.87 -4.63 -27.86
C LEU A 104 2.97 -3.45 -26.89
N VAL A 105 3.31 -2.25 -27.35
CA VAL A 105 3.38 -1.05 -26.48
C VAL A 105 2.01 -0.75 -25.88
N THR A 106 0.98 -0.73 -26.71
CA THR A 106 -0.42 -0.55 -26.31
C THR A 106 -0.82 -1.58 -25.26
N ARG A 107 -0.51 -2.86 -25.50
CA ARG A 107 -0.85 -3.94 -24.56
C ARG A 107 -0.10 -3.83 -23.24
N LEU A 108 1.15 -3.38 -23.22
CA LEU A 108 1.91 -3.14 -21.98
C LEU A 108 1.34 -1.97 -21.16
N ILE A 109 0.98 -0.87 -21.84
CA ILE A 109 0.40 0.32 -21.19
C ILE A 109 -0.95 -0.03 -20.54
N TYR A 110 -1.85 -0.68 -21.29
CA TYR A 110 -3.13 -1.13 -20.73
C TYR A 110 -2.96 -2.25 -19.70
N GLY A 111 -1.97 -3.13 -19.91
CA GLY A 111 -1.62 -4.24 -19.04
C GLY A 111 -1.16 -3.82 -17.64
N ALA A 112 -0.78 -2.55 -17.45
CA ALA A 112 -0.43 -1.98 -16.15
C ALA A 112 -1.60 -1.91 -15.16
N ARG A 113 -2.84 -1.86 -15.65
CA ARG A 113 -4.03 -1.66 -14.81
C ARG A 113 -4.27 -2.82 -13.86
N VAL A 114 -4.16 -4.04 -14.38
CA VAL A 114 -4.41 -5.29 -13.64
C VAL A 114 -3.50 -5.41 -12.41
N PRO A 115 -2.16 -5.45 -12.54
CA PRO A 115 -1.27 -5.66 -11.41
C PRO A 115 -1.38 -4.53 -10.39
N LEU A 116 -1.61 -3.27 -10.82
CA LEU A 116 -1.84 -2.15 -9.90
C LEU A 116 -3.13 -2.31 -9.09
N VAL A 117 -4.23 -2.73 -9.71
CA VAL A 117 -5.49 -2.99 -9.00
C VAL A 117 -5.32 -4.15 -8.02
N VAL A 118 -4.70 -5.26 -8.45
CA VAL A 118 -4.46 -6.40 -7.56
C VAL A 118 -3.57 -5.99 -6.39
N ALA A 119 -2.47 -5.29 -6.64
CA ALA A 119 -1.56 -4.84 -5.60
C ALA A 119 -2.25 -3.90 -4.61
N PHE A 120 -3.00 -2.92 -5.11
CA PHE A 120 -3.67 -1.93 -4.26
C PHE A 120 -4.78 -2.57 -3.41
N VAL A 121 -5.75 -3.23 -4.05
CA VAL A 121 -6.93 -3.79 -3.35
C VAL A 121 -6.51 -4.85 -2.34
N SER A 122 -5.64 -5.78 -2.77
CA SER A 122 -5.16 -6.86 -1.90
C SER A 122 -4.41 -6.34 -0.69
N THR A 123 -3.50 -5.38 -0.89
CA THR A 123 -2.69 -4.81 0.19
C THR A 123 -3.54 -4.02 1.16
N VAL A 124 -4.43 -3.15 0.67
CA VAL A 124 -5.28 -2.32 1.53
C VAL A 124 -6.23 -3.17 2.37
N MET A 125 -6.89 -4.16 1.77
CA MET A 125 -7.81 -5.04 2.48
C MET A 125 -7.08 -5.93 3.49
N SER A 126 -5.93 -6.49 3.11
CA SER A 126 -5.09 -7.30 4.00
C SER A 126 -4.55 -6.47 5.17
N ALA A 127 -4.08 -5.24 4.90
CA ALA A 127 -3.62 -4.33 5.92
C ALA A 127 -4.75 -3.92 6.85
N LEU A 128 -5.94 -3.61 6.32
CA LEU A 128 -7.09 -3.25 7.14
C LEU A 128 -7.42 -4.39 8.12
N ILE A 129 -7.58 -5.62 7.63
CA ILE A 129 -7.89 -6.78 8.49
C ILE A 129 -6.75 -7.03 9.48
N GLY A 130 -5.52 -7.15 8.97
CA GLY A 130 -4.37 -7.54 9.76
C GLY A 130 -3.96 -6.50 10.80
N VAL A 131 -3.95 -5.22 10.45
CA VAL A 131 -3.66 -4.13 11.41
C VAL A 131 -4.70 -4.13 12.52
N THR A 132 -5.99 -4.25 12.19
CA THR A 132 -7.05 -4.27 13.19
C THR A 132 -6.90 -5.44 14.17
N LEU A 133 -6.68 -6.66 13.65
CA LEU A 133 -6.47 -7.85 14.47
C LEU A 133 -5.17 -7.81 15.27
N GLY A 134 -4.09 -7.29 14.68
CA GLY A 134 -2.79 -7.14 15.34
C GLY A 134 -2.82 -6.09 16.45
N LEU A 135 -3.55 -4.99 16.28
CA LEU A 135 -3.82 -4.02 17.34
C LEU A 135 -4.57 -4.66 18.49
N LEU A 136 -5.64 -5.41 18.20
CA LEU A 136 -6.43 -6.10 19.23
C LEU A 136 -5.58 -7.11 20.00
N ALA A 137 -4.82 -7.95 19.29
CA ALA A 137 -3.94 -8.95 19.89
C ALA A 137 -2.86 -8.30 20.77
N GLY A 138 -2.13 -7.31 20.25
CA GLY A 138 -1.03 -6.67 20.97
C GLY A 138 -1.47 -5.76 22.11
N PHE A 139 -2.62 -5.10 21.99
CA PHE A 139 -3.09 -4.11 22.98
C PHE A 139 -3.90 -4.74 24.11
N ILE A 140 -4.74 -5.74 23.82
CA ILE A 140 -5.52 -6.45 24.85
C ILE A 140 -4.67 -7.50 25.55
N GLY A 141 -3.84 -8.23 24.80
CA GLY A 141 -3.00 -9.30 25.33
C GLY A 141 -3.80 -10.52 25.83
N GLY A 142 -3.13 -11.38 26.61
CA GLY A 142 -3.76 -12.53 27.27
C GLY A 142 -4.31 -13.58 26.30
N TRP A 143 -5.52 -14.07 26.58
CA TRP A 143 -6.14 -15.12 25.77
C TRP A 143 -6.54 -14.64 24.36
N VAL A 144 -6.89 -13.36 24.20
CA VAL A 144 -7.26 -12.78 22.89
C VAL A 144 -6.05 -12.82 21.95
N ASP A 145 -4.88 -12.45 22.47
CA ASP A 145 -3.62 -12.57 21.75
C ASP A 145 -3.35 -14.01 21.32
N ALA A 146 -3.40 -14.95 22.28
CA ALA A 146 -3.16 -16.36 22.02
C ALA A 146 -4.12 -16.96 20.98
N ALA A 147 -5.40 -16.60 21.03
CA ALA A 147 -6.41 -17.07 20.08
C ALA A 147 -6.19 -16.49 18.68
N LEU A 148 -5.99 -15.17 18.56
CA LEU A 148 -5.76 -14.51 17.28
C LEU A 148 -4.46 -14.99 16.62
N MET A 149 -3.39 -15.18 17.39
CA MET A 149 -2.13 -15.70 16.87
C MET A 149 -2.26 -17.17 16.44
N ARG A 150 -3.03 -18.00 17.15
CA ARG A 150 -3.35 -19.36 16.70
C ARG A 150 -4.09 -19.40 15.37
N ILE A 151 -5.10 -18.54 15.20
CA ILE A 151 -5.80 -18.41 13.92
C ILE A 151 -4.83 -17.97 12.83
N THR A 152 -4.01 -16.96 13.12
CA THR A 152 -2.99 -16.45 12.20
C THR A 152 -2.03 -17.56 11.74
N ASP A 153 -1.52 -18.35 12.68
CA ASP A 153 -0.61 -19.47 12.40
C ASP A 153 -1.27 -20.56 11.55
N ALA A 154 -2.56 -20.85 11.75
CA ALA A 154 -3.29 -21.82 10.93
C ALA A 154 -3.40 -21.39 9.45
N PHE A 155 -3.63 -20.10 9.19
CA PHE A 155 -3.70 -19.58 7.82
C PHE A 155 -2.34 -19.56 7.12
N LEU A 156 -1.25 -19.38 7.87
CA LEU A 156 0.10 -19.33 7.32
C LEU A 156 0.63 -20.69 6.86
N CYS A 157 0.04 -21.77 7.35
CA CYS A 157 0.34 -23.12 6.88
C CYS A 157 -0.12 -23.35 5.42
N PHE A 158 -1.01 -22.50 4.89
CA PHE A 158 -1.58 -22.67 3.56
C PHE A 158 -0.92 -21.76 2.52
N PRO A 159 -0.27 -22.30 1.48
CA PRO A 159 0.33 -21.48 0.42
C PRO A 159 -0.73 -20.73 -0.41
N PRO A 160 -0.64 -19.39 -0.57
CA PRO A 160 -1.65 -18.60 -1.28
C PRO A 160 -1.87 -19.03 -2.74
N LEU A 161 -0.79 -19.41 -3.45
CA LEU A 161 -0.85 -19.88 -4.83
C LEU A 161 -1.71 -21.14 -5.00
N ILE A 162 -1.64 -22.06 -4.02
CA ILE A 162 -2.46 -23.28 -4.05
C ILE A 162 -3.94 -22.93 -3.92
N PHE A 163 -4.28 -21.89 -3.15
CA PHE A 163 -5.66 -21.42 -3.04
C PHE A 163 -6.17 -20.80 -4.35
N VAL A 164 -5.33 -20.00 -5.03
CA VAL A 164 -5.67 -19.44 -6.35
C VAL A 164 -5.99 -20.57 -7.34
N LEU A 165 -5.15 -21.61 -7.37
CA LEU A 165 -5.35 -22.80 -8.22
C LEU A 165 -6.66 -23.52 -7.89
N LEU A 166 -6.93 -23.75 -6.60
CA LEU A 166 -8.15 -24.41 -6.14
C LEU A 166 -9.41 -23.62 -6.53
N MET A 167 -9.39 -22.30 -6.32
CA MET A 167 -10.49 -21.41 -6.71
C MET A 167 -10.66 -21.39 -8.22
N SER A 168 -9.58 -21.31 -8.99
CA SER A 168 -9.64 -21.35 -10.45
C SER A 168 -10.22 -22.66 -10.98
N ALA A 169 -9.98 -23.79 -10.30
CA ALA A 169 -10.53 -25.08 -10.69
C ALA A 169 -12.04 -25.19 -10.46
N HIS A 170 -12.59 -24.49 -9.45
CA HIS A 170 -14.01 -24.58 -9.09
C HIS A 170 -14.86 -23.44 -9.65
N LEU A 171 -14.34 -22.20 -9.62
CA LEU A 171 -15.04 -20.98 -10.02
C LEU A 171 -14.66 -20.50 -11.42
N GLY A 172 -13.70 -21.18 -12.07
CA GLY A 172 -13.07 -20.72 -13.29
C GLY A 172 -11.98 -19.66 -13.02
N PRO A 173 -11.14 -19.36 -14.02
CA PRO A 173 -10.03 -18.43 -13.86
C PRO A 173 -10.50 -16.97 -13.77
N GLY A 174 -9.72 -16.13 -13.07
CA GLY A 174 -10.01 -14.70 -13.01
C GLY A 174 -9.27 -13.93 -11.92
N ILE A 175 -9.21 -12.60 -12.11
CA ILE A 175 -8.56 -11.65 -11.19
C ILE A 175 -9.14 -11.70 -9.77
N HIS A 176 -10.43 -11.99 -9.64
CA HIS A 176 -11.13 -12.07 -8.35
C HIS A 176 -10.54 -13.18 -7.46
N ASN A 177 -10.18 -14.33 -8.03
CA ASN A 177 -9.58 -15.43 -7.29
C ASN A 177 -8.21 -15.04 -6.73
N VAL A 178 -7.42 -14.31 -7.52
CA VAL A 178 -6.12 -13.79 -7.09
C VAL A 178 -6.28 -12.82 -5.92
N ILE A 179 -7.19 -11.84 -6.05
CA ILE A 179 -7.44 -10.86 -4.98
C ILE A 179 -7.96 -11.54 -3.71
N LEU A 180 -8.95 -12.43 -3.81
CA LEU A 180 -9.51 -13.14 -2.66
C LEU A 180 -8.44 -13.97 -1.92
N SER A 181 -7.57 -14.65 -2.67
CA SER A 181 -6.45 -15.40 -2.09
C SER A 181 -5.53 -14.48 -1.29
N PHE A 182 -5.16 -13.34 -1.85
CA PHE A 182 -4.33 -12.39 -1.12
C PHE A 182 -5.01 -11.81 0.12
N VAL A 183 -6.28 -11.43 0.03
CA VAL A 183 -6.98 -10.88 1.19
C VAL A 183 -7.12 -11.93 2.28
N LEU A 184 -7.35 -13.19 1.92
CA LEU A 184 -7.56 -14.30 2.85
C LEU A 184 -6.29 -14.73 3.58
N PHE A 185 -5.12 -14.64 2.95
CA PHE A 185 -3.84 -15.07 3.56
C PHE A 185 -2.93 -13.89 3.95
N GLY A 186 -2.98 -12.79 3.22
CA GLY A 186 -2.08 -11.64 3.37
C GLY A 186 -2.25 -10.86 4.68
N TRP A 187 -3.46 -10.87 5.26
CA TRP A 187 -3.72 -10.18 6.54
C TRP A 187 -2.87 -10.72 7.70
N THR A 188 -2.47 -12.00 7.64
CA THR A 188 -1.70 -12.67 8.69
C THR A 188 -0.34 -12.03 8.94
N GLY A 189 0.33 -11.58 7.87
CA GLY A 189 1.60 -10.86 7.95
C GLY A 189 1.44 -9.52 8.66
N PHE A 190 0.44 -8.73 8.24
CA PHE A 190 0.12 -7.44 8.87
C PHE A 190 -0.27 -7.60 10.35
N ALA A 191 -1.01 -8.65 10.70
CA ALA A 191 -1.38 -8.94 12.08
C ALA A 191 -0.14 -9.17 12.98
N ARG A 192 0.80 -10.00 12.53
CA ARG A 192 2.03 -10.27 13.30
C ARG A 192 2.93 -9.06 13.43
N ILE A 193 3.13 -8.32 12.32
CA ILE A 193 3.93 -7.08 12.33
C ILE A 193 3.30 -6.08 13.30
N THR A 194 2.00 -5.81 13.15
CA THR A 194 1.30 -4.84 14.00
C THR A 194 1.34 -5.25 15.47
N ARG A 195 1.05 -6.52 15.78
CA ARG A 195 1.15 -7.05 17.14
C ARG A 195 2.53 -6.82 17.74
N GLY A 196 3.59 -7.21 17.04
CA GLY A 196 4.96 -7.05 17.53
C GLY A 196 5.29 -5.59 17.84
N GLN A 197 4.87 -4.67 16.97
CA GLN A 197 5.08 -3.24 17.17
C GLN A 197 4.26 -2.68 18.34
N VAL A 198 3.03 -3.13 18.52
CA VAL A 198 2.20 -2.72 19.66
C VAL A 198 2.81 -3.19 20.99
N LEU A 199 3.33 -4.42 21.05
CA LEU A 199 3.99 -4.94 22.24
C LEU A 199 5.20 -4.11 22.64
N VAL A 200 5.93 -3.55 21.69
CA VAL A 200 7.06 -2.64 21.96
C VAL A 200 6.56 -1.26 22.36
N VAL A 201 5.67 -0.66 21.57
CA VAL A 201 5.22 0.72 21.78
C VAL A 201 4.48 0.90 23.11
N ARG A 202 3.70 -0.10 23.54
CA ARG A 202 2.90 0.01 24.77
C ARG A 202 3.73 0.06 26.06
N GLU A 203 4.99 -0.36 26.02
CA GLU A 203 5.94 -0.36 27.14
C GLU A 203 6.84 0.90 27.14
N LEU A 204 6.60 1.85 26.23
CA LEU A 204 7.36 3.11 26.20
C LEU A 204 6.91 4.06 27.31
N GLN A 205 7.87 4.80 27.90
CA GLN A 205 7.66 5.69 29.04
C GLN A 205 6.54 6.73 28.82
N PHE A 206 6.38 7.26 27.60
CA PHE A 206 5.32 8.23 27.31
C PHE A 206 3.91 7.60 27.34
N ILE A 207 3.80 6.30 27.06
CA ILE A 207 2.55 5.55 27.18
C ILE A 207 2.21 5.32 28.66
N GLU A 208 3.21 4.99 29.49
CA GLU A 208 3.03 4.84 30.94
C GLU A 208 2.60 6.17 31.58
N ALA A 209 3.28 7.27 31.24
CA ALA A 209 2.91 8.61 31.69
C ALA A 209 1.48 9.00 31.28
N ALA A 210 1.10 8.72 30.02
CA ALA A 210 -0.26 8.98 29.55
C ALA A 210 -1.31 8.16 30.32
N ARG A 211 -0.98 6.92 30.71
CA ARG A 211 -1.84 6.07 31.55
C ARG A 211 -1.94 6.60 32.97
N ALA A 212 -0.85 7.07 33.57
CA ALA A 212 -0.82 7.64 34.91
C ALA A 212 -1.68 8.90 35.05
N ILE A 213 -1.82 9.69 33.98
CA ILE A 213 -2.69 10.88 33.92
C ILE A 213 -4.17 10.50 33.66
N GLY A 214 -4.51 9.20 33.64
CA GLY A 214 -5.90 8.72 33.54
C GLY A 214 -6.44 8.64 32.11
N MET A 215 -5.58 8.57 31.08
CA MET A 215 -6.04 8.44 29.70
C MET A 215 -6.77 7.11 29.47
N SER A 216 -7.99 7.18 28.93
CA SER A 216 -8.77 5.99 28.55
C SER A 216 -8.03 5.11 27.54
N ARG A 217 -8.18 3.77 27.65
CA ARG A 217 -7.55 2.77 26.77
C ARG A 217 -7.75 3.04 25.28
N GLY A 218 -8.97 3.37 24.85
CA GLY A 218 -9.25 3.66 23.43
C GLY A 218 -8.53 4.92 22.93
N ARG A 219 -8.53 6.00 23.72
CA ARG A 219 -7.80 7.23 23.38
C ARG A 219 -6.30 6.98 23.28
N LEU A 220 -5.74 6.18 24.19
CA LEU A 220 -4.34 5.77 24.17
C LEU A 220 -4.00 5.00 22.88
N LEU A 221 -4.85 4.03 22.50
CA LEU A 221 -4.68 3.22 21.31
C LEU A 221 -4.68 4.07 20.03
N TRP A 222 -5.71 4.88 19.79
CA TRP A 222 -5.87 5.61 18.54
C TRP A 222 -4.98 6.84 18.41
N ARG A 223 -4.64 7.52 19.53
CA ARG A 223 -3.87 8.77 19.50
C ARG A 223 -2.37 8.57 19.69
N HIS A 224 -1.96 7.51 20.38
CA HIS A 224 -0.55 7.28 20.70
C HIS A 224 -0.03 5.98 20.10
N VAL A 225 -0.70 4.84 20.27
CA VAL A 225 -0.16 3.55 19.81
C VAL A 225 -0.22 3.42 18.30
N LEU A 226 -1.42 3.57 17.69
CA LEU A 226 -1.62 3.37 16.26
C LEU A 226 -0.67 4.26 15.42
N PRO A 227 -0.59 5.59 15.63
CA PRO A 227 0.30 6.43 14.82
C PRO A 227 1.78 6.03 14.90
N ASN A 228 2.23 5.48 16.04
CA ASN A 228 3.61 5.03 16.21
C ASN A 228 3.90 3.70 15.50
N VAL A 229 2.91 2.79 15.43
CA VAL A 229 3.09 1.51 14.72
C VAL A 229 2.86 1.60 13.21
N MET A 230 2.33 2.72 12.69
CA MET A 230 2.08 2.90 11.25
C MET A 230 3.35 2.85 10.39
N THR A 231 4.50 3.30 10.90
CA THR A 231 5.75 3.37 10.13
C THR A 231 6.15 2.01 9.53
N PRO A 232 6.31 0.93 10.33
CA PRO A 232 6.60 -0.40 9.79
C PRO A 232 5.45 -1.00 8.98
N ILE A 233 4.19 -0.65 9.28
CA ILE A 233 3.03 -1.11 8.51
C ILE A 233 3.09 -0.56 7.08
N ILE A 234 3.42 0.72 6.90
CA ILE A 234 3.54 1.34 5.57
C ILE A 234 4.65 0.68 4.76
N VAL A 235 5.78 0.33 5.39
CA VAL A 235 6.86 -0.41 4.73
C VAL A 235 6.40 -1.81 4.32
N ALA A 236 5.66 -2.50 5.19
CA ALA A 236 5.07 -3.80 4.88
C ALA A 236 4.10 -3.74 3.70
N CYS A 237 3.29 -2.67 3.60
CA CYS A 237 2.41 -2.46 2.44
C CYS A 237 3.19 -2.46 1.12
N SER A 238 4.35 -1.82 1.05
CA SER A 238 5.17 -1.80 -0.17
C SER A 238 5.67 -3.20 -0.56
N ILE A 239 6.11 -4.00 0.42
CA ILE A 239 6.60 -5.37 0.19
C ILE A 239 5.45 -6.28 -0.27
N THR A 240 4.29 -6.15 0.39
CA THR A 240 3.10 -6.93 0.03
C THR A 240 2.57 -6.55 -1.35
N ALA A 241 2.56 -5.26 -1.69
CA ALA A 241 2.16 -4.81 -3.02
C ALA A 241 3.04 -5.40 -4.13
N GLY A 242 4.37 -5.37 -3.96
CA GLY A 242 5.29 -6.01 -4.93
C GLY A 242 5.06 -7.53 -5.04
N SER A 243 4.87 -8.20 -3.90
CA SER A 243 4.55 -9.63 -3.86
C SER A 243 3.22 -9.96 -4.56
N ALA A 244 2.23 -9.07 -4.46
CA ALA A 244 0.94 -9.21 -5.14
C ALA A 244 1.06 -9.10 -6.66
N ILE A 245 1.91 -8.20 -7.17
CA ILE A 245 2.20 -8.10 -8.61
C ILE A 245 2.85 -9.38 -9.14
N LEU A 246 3.85 -9.90 -8.42
CA LEU A 246 4.55 -11.12 -8.83
C LEU A 246 3.63 -12.34 -8.88
N VAL A 247 2.75 -12.50 -7.89
CA VAL A 247 1.81 -13.63 -7.84
C VAL A 247 0.68 -13.46 -8.84
N GLU A 248 0.18 -12.24 -9.08
CA GLU A 248 -0.75 -11.97 -10.18
C GLU A 248 -0.12 -12.35 -11.52
N GLY A 249 1.09 -11.86 -11.79
CA GLY A 249 1.84 -12.16 -12.99
C GLY A 249 2.06 -13.66 -13.16
N GLY A 250 2.47 -14.36 -12.10
CA GLY A 250 2.62 -15.82 -12.09
C GLY A 250 1.30 -16.57 -12.29
N SER A 251 0.20 -16.10 -11.71
CA SER A 251 -1.12 -16.72 -11.89
C SER A 251 -1.65 -16.53 -13.31
N SER A 252 -1.48 -15.34 -13.88
CA SER A 252 -1.79 -15.05 -15.28
C SER A 252 -0.88 -15.85 -16.22
N PHE A 253 0.39 -16.07 -15.85
CA PHE A 253 1.31 -16.94 -16.58
C PHE A 253 0.91 -18.41 -16.55
N LEU A 254 0.36 -18.89 -15.43
CA LEU A 254 -0.21 -20.24 -15.33
C LEU A 254 -1.58 -20.38 -16.03
N GLY A 255 -2.13 -19.31 -16.60
CA GLY A 255 -3.41 -19.31 -17.31
C GLY A 255 -4.64 -19.27 -16.42
N ILE A 256 -4.46 -19.18 -15.09
CA ILE A 256 -5.54 -19.15 -14.08
C ILE A 256 -5.93 -17.73 -13.64
N GLY A 257 -5.13 -16.74 -14.03
CA GLY A 257 -5.34 -15.32 -13.74
C GLY A 257 -6.24 -14.64 -14.76
N VAL A 258 -5.79 -13.50 -15.27
CA VAL A 258 -6.55 -12.69 -16.23
C VAL A 258 -6.79 -13.42 -17.54
N GLN A 259 -8.01 -13.31 -18.06
CA GLN A 259 -8.42 -13.92 -19.32
C GLN A 259 -8.49 -12.88 -20.45
N PRO A 260 -8.14 -13.27 -21.70
CA PRO A 260 -8.39 -12.44 -22.88
C PRO A 260 -9.86 -12.00 -22.97
N PRO A 261 -10.16 -10.81 -23.54
CA PRO A 261 -9.26 -9.90 -24.24
C PRO A 261 -8.42 -8.99 -23.33
N THR A 262 -8.67 -8.98 -22.03
CA THR A 262 -8.04 -8.03 -21.09
C THR A 262 -6.51 -8.18 -21.08
N PRO A 263 -5.74 -7.13 -21.37
CA PRO A 263 -4.29 -7.18 -21.32
C PRO A 263 -3.79 -7.21 -19.86
N SER A 264 -2.77 -8.03 -19.60
CA SER A 264 -2.01 -8.02 -18.34
C SER A 264 -0.57 -8.45 -18.60
N TRP A 265 0.38 -7.94 -17.83
CA TRP A 265 1.80 -8.27 -18.04
C TRP A 265 2.07 -9.78 -17.89
N GLY A 266 1.46 -10.45 -16.92
CA GLY A 266 1.60 -11.89 -16.78
C GLY A 266 1.06 -12.68 -17.97
N LYS A 267 -0.03 -12.20 -18.60
CA LYS A 267 -0.59 -12.85 -19.80
C LYS A 267 0.26 -12.60 -21.04
N GLU A 268 0.75 -11.37 -21.24
CA GLU A 268 1.69 -11.07 -22.32
C GLU A 268 2.99 -11.89 -22.19
N LEU A 269 3.51 -12.02 -20.97
CA LEU A 269 4.65 -12.87 -20.67
C LEU A 269 4.36 -14.33 -21.05
N GLN A 270 3.18 -14.86 -20.70
CA GLN A 270 2.79 -16.22 -21.05
C GLN A 270 2.81 -16.48 -22.55
N VAL A 271 2.17 -15.59 -23.32
CA VAL A 271 2.06 -15.74 -24.77
C VAL A 271 3.44 -15.56 -25.40
N GLY A 272 4.17 -14.50 -25.01
CA GLY A 272 5.51 -14.23 -25.51
C GLY A 272 6.50 -15.36 -25.20
N PHE A 273 6.35 -16.06 -24.07
CA PHE A 273 7.18 -17.21 -23.71
C PHE A 273 7.13 -18.32 -24.78
N SER A 274 5.96 -18.57 -25.38
CA SER A 274 5.81 -19.55 -26.48
C SER A 274 6.49 -19.13 -27.78
N TYR A 275 6.89 -17.86 -27.91
CA TYR A 275 7.49 -17.30 -29.12
C TYR A 275 8.91 -16.75 -28.86
N LEU A 276 9.57 -17.19 -27.79
CA LEU A 276 10.91 -16.71 -27.41
C LEU A 276 11.95 -16.90 -28.52
N GLU A 277 11.83 -17.96 -29.32
CA GLU A 277 12.74 -18.25 -30.43
C GLU A 277 12.53 -17.32 -31.63
N LEU A 278 11.33 -16.75 -31.77
CA LEU A 278 10.96 -15.90 -32.91
C LEU A 278 11.09 -14.41 -32.58
N VAL A 279 10.47 -13.98 -31.48
CA VAL A 279 10.41 -12.57 -31.06
C VAL A 279 10.67 -12.49 -29.56
N PRO A 280 11.95 -12.56 -29.13
CA PRO A 280 12.29 -12.58 -27.70
C PRO A 280 11.83 -11.31 -26.98
N LEU A 281 11.79 -10.17 -27.68
CA LEU A 281 11.35 -8.89 -27.12
C LEU A 281 9.90 -8.92 -26.61
N PHE A 282 9.05 -9.78 -27.18
CA PHE A 282 7.67 -9.93 -26.72
C PHE A 282 7.63 -10.38 -25.25
N SER A 283 8.33 -11.47 -24.91
CA SER A 283 8.40 -11.93 -23.51
C SER A 283 9.21 -10.98 -22.62
N LEU A 284 10.35 -10.46 -23.11
CA LEU A 284 11.25 -9.64 -22.29
C LEU A 284 10.62 -8.31 -21.88
N SER A 285 9.85 -7.68 -22.78
CA SER A 285 9.18 -6.41 -22.48
C SER A 285 8.13 -6.53 -21.38
N ALA A 286 7.35 -7.62 -21.38
CA ALA A 286 6.40 -7.92 -20.30
C ALA A 286 7.12 -8.26 -18.99
N GLY A 287 8.21 -9.03 -19.04
CA GLY A 287 9.04 -9.35 -17.88
C GLY A 287 9.62 -8.11 -17.20
N LEU A 288 10.15 -7.17 -17.98
CA LEU A 288 10.71 -5.90 -17.48
C LEU A 288 9.68 -5.03 -16.76
N MET A 289 8.40 -5.13 -17.10
CA MET A 289 7.35 -4.37 -16.39
C MET A 289 7.00 -4.98 -15.02
N ILE A 290 7.25 -6.29 -14.86
CA ILE A 290 6.96 -7.01 -13.61
C ILE A 290 8.08 -6.84 -12.57
N THR A 291 9.33 -6.70 -13.03
CA THR A 291 10.55 -6.62 -12.19
C THR A 291 10.93 -5.19 -11.80
#